data_AF-A0A225VM29-F1
#
_entry.id   AF-A0A225VM29-F1
#
_cell.length_a   1.000
_cell.length_b   1.000
_cell.length_c   1.000
_cell.angle_alpha   90.00
_cell.angle_beta   90.00
_cell.angle_gamma   90.00
#
_symmetry.space_group_name_H-M   'P 1'
#
loop_
_entity.id
_entity.type
_entity.pdbx_description
1 polymer ?
#
loop_
_entity_poly.entity_id
_entity_poly.type
_entity_poly.pdbx_seq_one_letter_code
_entity_poly.pdbx_strand_id
1 'polypeptide(L)'
;MTGKKPWTSDEVWWLVQAWQEIANILKDSKPKLSSRNYNKLIHEQFVERAGGSSPRTIATIATRKIILRNSYVFIRSKRMSGEVDWFGLTTNHQQKLMQMAGKEVRPMEERVFDVLDALFAKGGAEYEEIESEIDSDGDKDEKVVHLKKPAVPKKKRPQSAAASTKKGLKNMKSTLEEETGELMSEKGEESAKSKRRRVDSIKSGNVKDILDRQSEVLADFLDKRAKERTQEHERSRKEREADQKFWAEETEKDRALLRDLFTHE
;
A
#
# COMPACT_ATOMS: atom_id res chain seq x y z
N MET A 1 13.44 -10.72 0.05
CA MET A 1 12.16 -10.00 0.14
C MET A 1 11.05 -11.00 0.42
N THR A 2 10.24 -10.82 1.45
CA THR A 2 9.05 -11.64 1.71
C THR A 2 7.88 -11.13 0.86
N GLY A 3 7.65 -11.77 -0.29
CA GLY A 3 6.48 -11.46 -1.12
C GLY A 3 5.19 -11.66 -0.32
N LYS A 4 4.33 -10.63 -0.25
CA LYS A 4 3.03 -10.72 0.42
C LYS A 4 2.19 -11.79 -0.29
N LYS A 5 2.00 -12.98 0.32
CA LYS A 5 1.18 -14.07 -0.23
C LYS A 5 -0.19 -13.50 -0.64
N PRO A 6 -0.67 -13.69 -1.89
CA PRO A 6 -2.01 -13.24 -2.29
C PRO A 6 -3.07 -13.89 -1.40
N TRP A 7 -4.20 -13.21 -1.21
CA TRP A 7 -5.37 -13.78 -0.52
C TRP A 7 -6.07 -14.78 -1.44
N THR A 8 -6.29 -16.01 -0.98
CA THR A 8 -7.14 -16.98 -1.70
C THR A 8 -8.62 -16.66 -1.48
N SER A 9 -9.50 -17.24 -2.31
CA SER A 9 -10.95 -17.16 -2.12
C SER A 9 -11.36 -17.69 -0.73
N ASP A 10 -10.85 -18.86 -0.34
CA ASP A 10 -11.20 -19.48 0.94
C ASP A 10 -10.70 -18.69 2.15
N GLU A 11 -9.50 -18.08 2.08
CA GLU A 11 -9.04 -17.15 3.13
C GLU A 11 -9.95 -15.92 3.26
N VAL A 12 -10.57 -15.43 2.15
CA VAL A 12 -11.54 -14.34 2.20
C VAL A 12 -12.87 -14.81 2.77
N TRP A 13 -13.34 -16.00 2.39
CA TRP A 13 -14.57 -16.60 2.91
C TRP A 13 -14.48 -16.85 4.42
N TRP A 14 -13.40 -17.46 4.90
CA TRP A 14 -13.18 -17.68 6.33
C TRP A 14 -13.09 -16.38 7.14
N LEU A 15 -12.46 -15.33 6.58
CA LEU A 15 -12.41 -14.01 7.20
C LEU A 15 -13.81 -13.39 7.35
N VAL A 16 -14.64 -13.47 6.32
CA VAL A 16 -15.99 -12.89 6.35
C VAL A 16 -16.95 -13.71 7.24
N GLN A 17 -16.79 -15.04 7.29
CA GLN A 17 -17.45 -15.89 8.29
C GLN A 17 -17.03 -15.51 9.73
N ALA A 18 -15.73 -15.42 10.01
CA ALA A 18 -15.21 -15.01 11.33
C ALA A 18 -15.70 -13.61 11.75
N TRP A 19 -15.73 -12.66 10.81
CA TRP A 19 -16.28 -11.32 11.05
C TRP A 19 -17.78 -11.39 11.38
N GLN A 20 -18.57 -12.19 10.65
CA GLN A 20 -19.99 -12.36 10.93
C GLN A 20 -20.26 -12.98 12.30
N GLU A 21 -19.46 -13.98 12.73
CA GLU A 21 -19.60 -14.62 14.04
C GLU A 21 -19.31 -13.63 15.18
N ILE A 22 -18.15 -12.96 15.16
CA ILE A 22 -17.80 -11.98 16.20
C ILE A 22 -18.78 -10.79 16.22
N ALA A 23 -19.28 -10.36 15.06
CA ALA A 23 -20.30 -9.32 14.97
C ALA A 23 -21.67 -9.77 15.54
N ASN A 24 -22.04 -11.04 15.41
CA ASN A 24 -23.26 -11.56 16.03
C ASN A 24 -23.10 -11.71 17.55
N ILE A 25 -21.98 -12.28 18.03
CA ILE A 25 -21.66 -12.39 19.46
C ILE A 25 -21.64 -11.01 20.14
N LEU A 26 -21.19 -9.97 19.43
CA LEU A 26 -21.16 -8.61 19.96
C LEU A 26 -22.53 -7.89 19.94
N LYS A 27 -23.53 -8.36 19.17
CA LYS A 27 -24.89 -7.75 19.19
C LYS A 27 -25.62 -8.02 20.49
N ASP A 28 -25.42 -9.20 21.07
CA ASP A 28 -26.02 -9.59 22.36
C ASP A 28 -25.26 -8.98 23.56
N SER A 29 -24.11 -8.34 23.33
CA SER A 29 -23.18 -7.89 24.36
C SER A 29 -22.95 -6.38 24.33
N LYS A 30 -23.22 -5.69 25.44
CA LYS A 30 -23.20 -4.22 25.53
C LYS A 30 -21.83 -3.49 25.52
N PRO A 31 -20.64 -4.10 25.73
CA PRO A 31 -19.41 -3.32 25.83
C PRO A 31 -18.86 -2.95 24.45
N LYS A 32 -18.71 -1.63 24.18
CA LYS A 32 -18.00 -1.13 22.99
C LYS A 32 -16.53 -1.60 23.03
N LEU A 33 -16.20 -2.61 22.23
CA LEU A 33 -14.82 -3.08 22.06
C LEU A 33 -13.98 -2.06 21.27
N SER A 34 -12.74 -1.84 21.71
CA SER A 34 -11.75 -1.14 20.89
C SER A 34 -11.53 -1.90 19.57
N SER A 35 -11.36 -1.17 18.46
CA SER A 35 -11.07 -1.74 17.13
C SER A 35 -9.91 -2.75 17.15
N ARG A 36 -8.88 -2.51 17.97
CA ARG A 36 -7.76 -3.47 18.17
C ARG A 36 -8.21 -4.80 18.76
N ASN A 37 -9.11 -4.78 19.73
CA ASN A 37 -9.64 -5.99 20.37
C ASN A 37 -10.65 -6.70 19.46
N TYR A 38 -11.49 -5.95 18.74
CA TYR A 38 -12.41 -6.49 17.75
C TYR A 38 -11.67 -7.20 16.59
N ASN A 39 -10.67 -6.56 16.01
CA ASN A 39 -9.83 -7.16 14.97
C ASN A 39 -8.97 -8.34 15.51
N LYS A 40 -8.64 -8.37 16.80
CA LYS A 40 -8.00 -9.53 17.46
C LYS A 40 -8.95 -10.72 17.53
N LEU A 41 -10.19 -10.54 18.00
CA LEU A 41 -11.19 -11.62 18.06
C LEU A 41 -11.49 -12.20 16.67
N ILE A 42 -11.60 -11.34 15.64
CA ILE A 42 -11.78 -11.78 14.24
C ILE A 42 -10.56 -12.57 13.76
N HIS A 43 -9.34 -12.19 14.14
CA HIS A 43 -8.13 -12.94 13.81
C HIS A 43 -8.06 -14.30 14.50
N GLU A 44 -8.47 -14.39 15.77
CA GLU A 44 -8.53 -15.65 16.53
C GLU A 44 -9.53 -16.62 15.88
N GLN A 45 -10.77 -16.18 15.66
CA GLN A 45 -11.81 -16.96 14.97
C GLN A 45 -11.41 -17.36 13.53
N PHE A 46 -10.68 -16.50 12.82
CA PHE A 46 -10.14 -16.79 11.49
C PHE A 46 -9.00 -17.84 11.53
N VAL A 47 -8.15 -17.82 12.55
CA VAL A 47 -7.07 -18.82 12.72
C VAL A 47 -7.64 -20.19 13.04
N GLU A 48 -8.68 -20.28 13.88
CA GLU A 48 -9.41 -21.54 14.10
C GLU A 48 -9.99 -22.10 12.80
N ARG A 49 -10.71 -21.26 12.04
CA ARG A 49 -11.28 -21.62 10.72
C ARG A 49 -10.23 -21.99 9.66
N ALA A 50 -9.00 -21.49 9.79
CA ALA A 50 -7.87 -21.88 8.94
C ALA A 50 -7.16 -23.17 9.39
N GLY A 51 -7.68 -23.90 10.39
CA GLY A 51 -7.07 -25.13 10.91
C GLY A 51 -6.04 -24.90 12.02
N GLY A 52 -6.17 -23.81 12.78
CA GLY A 52 -5.32 -23.50 13.93
C GLY A 52 -3.98 -22.82 13.60
N SER A 53 -3.71 -22.52 12.33
CA SER A 53 -2.51 -21.79 11.90
C SER A 53 -2.75 -20.98 10.64
N SER A 54 -2.27 -19.73 10.61
CA SER A 54 -2.38 -18.87 9.43
C SER A 54 -1.21 -17.89 9.33
N PRO A 55 -0.68 -17.62 8.12
CA PRO A 55 0.36 -16.62 7.90
C PRO A 55 -0.16 -15.16 7.94
N ARG A 56 -1.47 -14.96 8.17
CA ARG A 56 -2.08 -13.62 8.28
C ARG A 56 -1.93 -13.09 9.71
N THR A 57 -1.59 -11.81 9.84
CA THR A 57 -1.55 -11.09 11.12
C THR A 57 -2.80 -10.24 11.32
N ILE A 58 -3.09 -9.84 12.56
CA ILE A 58 -4.20 -8.91 12.91
C ILE A 58 -4.19 -7.65 12.03
N ALA A 59 -3.01 -7.08 11.74
CA ALA A 59 -2.89 -5.94 10.84
C ALA A 59 -3.37 -6.27 9.41
N THR A 60 -2.95 -7.41 8.84
CA THR A 60 -3.43 -7.83 7.51
C THR A 60 -4.91 -8.18 7.48
N ILE A 61 -5.50 -8.62 8.61
CA ILE A 61 -6.95 -8.83 8.77
C ILE A 61 -7.67 -7.47 8.71
N ALA A 62 -7.23 -6.47 9.49
CA ALA A 62 -7.80 -5.13 9.50
C ALA A 62 -7.74 -4.46 8.11
N THR A 63 -6.56 -4.45 7.46
CA THR A 63 -6.44 -3.93 6.08
C THR A 63 -7.36 -4.66 5.10
N ARG A 64 -7.50 -6.00 5.24
CA ARG A 64 -8.39 -6.77 4.37
C ARG A 64 -9.87 -6.46 4.63
N LYS A 65 -10.30 -6.23 5.87
CA LYS A 65 -11.65 -5.75 6.20
C LYS A 65 -11.97 -4.42 5.52
N ILE A 66 -11.07 -3.44 5.60
CA ILE A 66 -11.23 -2.12 4.97
C ILE A 66 -11.43 -2.28 3.46
N ILE A 67 -10.58 -3.07 2.80
CA ILE A 67 -10.70 -3.36 1.36
C ILE A 67 -12.03 -4.06 1.04
N LEU A 68 -12.47 -5.04 1.83
CA LEU A 68 -13.75 -5.73 1.63
C LEU A 68 -14.94 -4.78 1.84
N ARG A 69 -14.92 -3.90 2.84
CA ARG A 69 -15.95 -2.86 3.09
C ARG A 69 -16.04 -1.87 1.94
N ASN A 70 -14.90 -1.35 1.48
CA ASN A 70 -14.83 -0.47 0.29
C ASN A 70 -15.39 -1.18 -0.96
N SER A 71 -15.06 -2.45 -1.14
CA SER A 71 -15.53 -3.24 -2.28
C SER A 71 -17.03 -3.50 -2.22
N TYR A 72 -17.56 -3.88 -1.05
CA TYR A 72 -19.00 -4.04 -0.83
C TYR A 72 -19.76 -2.74 -1.11
N VAL A 73 -19.30 -1.58 -0.60
CA VAL A 73 -19.97 -0.29 -0.84
C VAL A 73 -20.00 0.07 -2.33
N PHE A 74 -18.91 -0.18 -3.06
CA PHE A 74 -18.84 0.05 -4.51
C PHE A 74 -19.73 -0.90 -5.32
N ILE A 75 -19.71 -2.19 -5.01
CA ILE A 75 -20.56 -3.19 -5.68
C ILE A 75 -22.04 -2.91 -5.40
N ARG A 76 -22.38 -2.54 -4.16
CA ARG A 76 -23.75 -2.22 -3.74
C ARG A 76 -24.28 -0.98 -4.46
N SER A 77 -23.50 0.09 -4.61
CA SER A 77 -23.96 1.27 -5.36
C SER A 77 -24.21 0.95 -6.84
N LYS A 78 -23.40 0.06 -7.46
CA LYS A 78 -23.67 -0.41 -8.82
C LYS A 78 -24.90 -1.33 -8.93
N ARG A 79 -25.13 -2.28 -8.00
CA ARG A 79 -26.39 -3.07 -7.96
C ARG A 79 -27.61 -2.16 -7.75
N MET A 80 -27.54 -1.19 -6.83
CA MET A 80 -28.65 -0.26 -6.55
C MET A 80 -28.95 0.72 -7.69
N SER A 81 -28.02 0.91 -8.62
CA SER A 81 -28.25 1.72 -9.83
C SER A 81 -29.17 1.04 -10.84
N GLY A 82 -29.36 -0.29 -10.77
CA GLY A 82 -30.06 -1.11 -11.78
C GLY A 82 -29.34 -1.22 -13.14
N GLU A 83 -28.33 -0.37 -13.37
CA GLU A 83 -27.54 -0.21 -14.59
C GLU A 83 -26.79 -1.48 -15.02
N VAL A 84 -26.31 -2.28 -14.05
CA VAL A 84 -25.42 -3.42 -14.31
C VAL A 84 -25.67 -4.56 -13.32
N ASP A 85 -25.91 -5.78 -13.82
CA ASP A 85 -25.72 -6.99 -13.02
C ASP A 85 -24.21 -7.21 -12.78
N TRP A 86 -23.76 -6.87 -11.58
CA TRP A 86 -22.36 -6.93 -11.21
C TRP A 86 -21.76 -8.35 -11.27
N PHE A 87 -22.53 -9.40 -10.98
CA PHE A 87 -22.00 -10.76 -10.87
C PHE A 87 -22.03 -11.51 -12.21
N GLY A 88 -22.92 -11.13 -13.14
CA GLY A 88 -22.84 -11.53 -14.55
C GLY A 88 -21.70 -10.89 -15.35
N LEU A 89 -21.01 -9.87 -14.82
CA LEU A 89 -19.85 -9.24 -15.48
C LEU A 89 -18.63 -10.17 -15.56
N THR A 90 -17.90 -10.07 -16.68
CA THR A 90 -16.55 -10.64 -16.76
C THR A 90 -15.59 -9.93 -15.79
N THR A 91 -14.64 -10.69 -15.22
CA THR A 91 -13.66 -10.18 -14.25
C THR A 91 -12.82 -9.01 -14.79
N ASN A 92 -12.57 -8.96 -16.10
CA ASN A 92 -11.88 -7.85 -16.75
C ASN A 92 -12.73 -6.56 -16.70
N HIS A 93 -14.02 -6.65 -17.00
CA HIS A 93 -14.93 -5.50 -16.95
C HIS A 93 -15.13 -5.01 -15.50
N GLN A 94 -15.30 -5.93 -14.54
CA GLN A 94 -15.31 -5.60 -13.10
C GLN A 94 -14.06 -4.78 -12.73
N GLN A 95 -12.86 -5.28 -13.07
CA GLN A 95 -11.59 -4.60 -12.76
C GLN A 95 -11.50 -3.20 -13.40
N LYS A 96 -11.97 -3.01 -14.64
CA LYS A 96 -12.03 -1.68 -15.28
C LYS A 96 -12.94 -0.71 -14.53
N LEU A 97 -14.16 -1.13 -14.17
CA LEU A 97 -15.08 -0.31 -13.37
C LEU A 97 -14.47 0.09 -12.02
N MET A 98 -13.70 -0.81 -11.39
CA MET A 98 -13.07 -0.57 -10.10
C MET A 98 -11.83 0.33 -10.17
N GLN A 99 -11.06 0.28 -11.26
CA GLN A 99 -9.93 1.20 -11.48
C GLN A 99 -10.40 2.65 -11.56
N MET A 100 -11.56 2.90 -12.18
CA MET A 100 -12.20 4.22 -12.23
C MET A 100 -12.75 4.71 -10.89
N ALA A 101 -12.81 3.86 -9.85
CA ALA A 101 -13.44 4.20 -8.57
C ALA A 101 -12.53 4.98 -7.59
N GLY A 102 -11.23 5.12 -7.89
CA GLY A 102 -10.28 5.90 -7.08
C GLY A 102 -10.00 5.36 -5.66
N LYS A 103 -10.50 4.17 -5.30
CA LYS A 103 -10.33 3.52 -3.98
C LYS A 103 -9.77 2.11 -4.16
N GLU A 104 -9.09 1.56 -3.15
CA GLU A 104 -8.72 0.13 -3.20
C GLU A 104 -9.96 -0.76 -3.04
N VAL A 105 -10.51 -1.14 -4.18
CA VAL A 105 -11.59 -2.11 -4.35
C VAL A 105 -10.99 -3.37 -4.99
N ARG A 106 -11.42 -4.56 -4.57
CA ARG A 106 -10.96 -5.86 -5.09
C ARG A 106 -12.14 -6.73 -5.52
N PRO A 107 -12.00 -7.61 -6.53
CA PRO A 107 -13.10 -8.47 -6.96
C PRO A 107 -13.54 -9.36 -5.79
N MET A 108 -14.83 -9.61 -5.73
CA MET A 108 -15.52 -10.30 -4.63
C MET A 108 -16.54 -11.26 -5.21
N GLU A 109 -16.64 -12.45 -4.63
CA GLU A 109 -17.64 -13.45 -5.01
C GLU A 109 -19.02 -13.10 -4.42
N GLU A 110 -20.09 -13.46 -5.12
CA GLU A 110 -21.47 -13.18 -4.69
C GLU A 110 -21.77 -13.68 -3.27
N ARG A 111 -21.39 -14.92 -2.94
CA ARG A 111 -21.51 -15.48 -1.58
C ARG A 111 -20.85 -14.60 -0.49
N VAL A 112 -19.74 -13.93 -0.81
CA VAL A 112 -19.04 -13.03 0.12
C VAL A 112 -19.79 -11.71 0.23
N PHE A 113 -20.31 -11.19 -0.89
CA PHE A 113 -21.13 -9.98 -0.91
C PHE A 113 -22.41 -10.15 -0.10
N ASP A 114 -23.15 -11.25 -0.27
CA ASP A 114 -24.44 -11.46 0.39
C ASP A 114 -24.29 -11.61 1.92
N VAL A 115 -23.20 -12.25 2.38
CA VAL A 115 -22.87 -12.30 3.82
C VAL A 115 -22.54 -10.90 4.36
N LEU A 116 -21.87 -10.04 3.57
CA LEU A 116 -21.61 -8.65 3.96
C LEU A 116 -22.88 -7.78 3.91
N ASP A 117 -23.76 -7.95 2.93
CA ASP A 117 -25.05 -7.23 2.90
C ASP A 117 -25.89 -7.62 4.12
N ALA A 118 -25.99 -8.91 4.43
CA ALA A 118 -26.65 -9.41 5.64
C ALA A 118 -25.96 -8.95 6.94
N LEU A 119 -24.64 -8.73 6.94
CA LEU A 119 -23.89 -8.19 8.08
C LEU A 119 -24.27 -6.73 8.35
N PHE A 120 -24.18 -5.88 7.32
CA PHE A 120 -24.38 -4.44 7.40
C PHE A 120 -25.86 -4.04 7.47
N ALA A 121 -26.77 -4.80 6.86
CA ALA A 121 -28.22 -4.58 6.98
C ALA A 121 -28.73 -4.88 8.41
N LYS A 122 -28.16 -5.89 9.08
CA LYS A 122 -28.53 -6.30 10.45
C LYS A 122 -27.75 -5.56 11.56
N GLY A 123 -27.18 -4.39 11.28
CA GLY A 123 -26.29 -3.67 12.20
C GLY A 123 -25.82 -2.34 11.64
N GLY A 124 -26.78 -1.44 11.36
CA GLY A 124 -26.54 -0.22 10.58
C GLY A 124 -25.49 0.72 11.18
N ALA A 125 -24.34 0.81 10.52
CA ALA A 125 -23.32 1.88 10.57
C ALA A 125 -22.62 2.24 11.90
N GLU A 126 -23.21 2.06 13.09
CA GLU A 126 -22.80 2.72 14.35
C GLU A 126 -21.40 2.42 14.92
N TYR A 127 -20.66 1.44 14.37
CA TYR A 127 -19.34 1.03 14.90
C TYR A 127 -18.14 1.47 14.06
N GLU A 128 -18.35 2.18 12.95
CA GLU A 128 -17.44 2.17 11.80
C GLU A 128 -16.86 3.54 11.39
N GLU A 129 -16.91 4.54 12.28
CA GLU A 129 -16.30 5.88 12.10
C GLU A 129 -14.86 5.98 12.67
N ILE A 130 -14.46 5.01 13.51
CA ILE A 130 -13.20 5.02 14.27
C ILE A 130 -11.98 4.57 13.43
N GLU A 131 -12.15 3.88 12.29
CA GLU A 131 -11.01 3.42 11.47
C GLU A 131 -10.30 4.57 10.70
N SER A 132 -10.73 5.83 10.86
CA SER A 132 -10.11 7.03 10.25
C SER A 132 -8.90 7.60 11.02
N GLU A 133 -8.70 7.26 12.30
CA GLU A 133 -7.58 7.79 13.10
C GLU A 133 -6.25 7.03 12.92
N ILE A 134 -6.22 5.98 12.09
CA ILE A 134 -5.08 5.04 12.00
C ILE A 134 -3.83 5.65 11.32
N ASP A 135 -3.98 6.72 10.54
CA ASP A 135 -2.89 7.37 9.78
C ASP A 135 -2.32 8.66 10.44
N SER A 136 -2.50 8.87 11.76
CA SER A 136 -2.02 10.09 12.44
C SER A 136 -1.30 9.88 13.81
N ASP A 137 -0.97 8.66 14.21
CA ASP A 137 -0.05 8.44 15.34
C ASP A 137 1.41 8.60 14.88
N GLY A 138 1.81 9.86 14.68
CA GLY A 138 3.11 10.23 14.10
C GLY A 138 4.28 9.98 15.03
N ASP A 139 5.08 8.95 14.69
CA ASP A 139 6.49 8.71 15.02
C ASP A 139 7.04 9.50 16.24
N LYS A 140 6.69 9.06 17.44
CA LYS A 140 7.14 9.63 18.72
C LYS A 140 7.89 8.59 19.55
N ASP A 141 9.22 8.70 19.49
CA ASP A 141 10.14 8.28 20.54
C ASP A 141 10.04 6.80 21.00
N GLU A 142 10.38 5.85 20.12
CA GLU A 142 11.05 4.62 20.62
C GLU A 142 12.43 5.00 21.18
N LYS A 143 12.46 5.57 22.39
CA LYS A 143 13.67 5.74 23.18
C LYS A 143 14.22 4.37 23.55
N VAL A 144 15.11 3.85 22.72
CA VAL A 144 15.80 2.57 22.92
C VAL A 144 16.59 2.60 24.23
N VAL A 145 15.98 2.12 25.31
CA VAL A 145 16.64 1.95 26.61
C VAL A 145 17.63 0.79 26.48
N HIS A 146 18.91 1.12 26.26
CA HIS A 146 20.00 0.17 26.17
C HIS A 146 20.29 -0.52 27.52
N LEU A 147 19.44 -1.47 27.92
CA LEU A 147 19.69 -2.37 29.04
C LEU A 147 20.94 -3.22 28.75
N LYS A 148 21.99 -3.00 29.53
CA LYS A 148 23.27 -3.69 29.44
C LYS A 148 23.08 -5.19 29.71
N LYS A 149 23.40 -6.04 28.73
CA LYS A 149 23.47 -7.50 28.93
C LYS A 149 24.75 -7.85 29.72
N PRO A 150 24.68 -8.67 30.78
CA PRO A 150 25.87 -9.19 31.44
C PRO A 150 26.63 -10.16 30.52
N ALA A 151 27.94 -10.27 30.70
CA ALA A 151 28.80 -11.11 29.85
C ALA A 151 28.75 -12.59 30.26
N VAL A 152 28.74 -13.49 29.26
CA VAL A 152 28.82 -14.94 29.43
C VAL A 152 30.10 -15.45 28.74
N PRO A 153 30.90 -16.33 29.36
CA PRO A 153 32.23 -16.69 28.86
C PRO A 153 32.22 -17.61 27.63
N LYS A 154 33.26 -17.49 26.80
CA LYS A 154 33.46 -18.24 25.57
C LYS A 154 33.85 -19.71 25.85
N LYS A 155 33.18 -20.68 25.22
CA LYS A 155 33.70 -22.06 25.03
C LYS A 155 34.19 -22.28 23.59
N LYS A 156 35.09 -23.25 23.41
CA LYS A 156 35.91 -23.43 22.20
C LYS A 156 35.23 -24.30 21.14
N ARG A 157 35.58 -24.06 19.87
CA ARG A 157 35.42 -24.99 18.73
C ARG A 157 36.23 -26.28 18.93
N PRO A 158 35.80 -27.40 18.33
CA PRO A 158 36.66 -28.30 17.56
C PRO A 158 36.49 -28.07 16.04
N GLN A 159 37.32 -28.71 15.22
CA GLN A 159 37.31 -28.63 13.75
C GLN A 159 37.27 -30.03 13.11
N SER A 160 36.48 -30.19 12.06
CA SER A 160 36.62 -31.21 11.01
C SER A 160 35.65 -30.91 9.85
N ALA A 161 35.71 -31.54 8.68
CA ALA A 161 36.79 -31.74 7.69
C ALA A 161 36.20 -32.53 6.49
N ALA A 162 36.74 -32.38 5.27
CA ALA A 162 36.25 -32.97 4.00
C ALA A 162 34.85 -32.46 3.55
N ALA A 163 34.55 -32.01 2.31
CA ALA A 163 34.86 -32.40 0.91
C ALA A 163 33.82 -33.38 0.32
N SER A 164 33.24 -33.18 -0.89
CA SER A 164 33.27 -32.03 -1.84
C SER A 164 31.87 -31.78 -2.50
N THR A 165 31.55 -31.55 -3.80
CA THR A 165 32.24 -31.71 -5.09
C THR A 165 31.65 -30.89 -6.28
N LYS A 166 32.15 -31.18 -7.50
CA LYS A 166 31.82 -30.81 -8.90
C LYS A 166 30.30 -30.81 -9.28
N LYS A 167 29.77 -30.24 -10.39
CA LYS A 167 30.22 -29.37 -11.53
C LYS A 167 28.97 -28.94 -12.36
N GLY A 168 29.07 -27.92 -13.24
CA GLY A 168 28.11 -27.62 -14.32
C GLY A 168 27.27 -26.34 -14.09
N LEU A 169 27.33 -25.23 -14.85
CA LEU A 169 27.77 -24.87 -16.22
C LEU A 169 26.69 -25.05 -17.32
N LYS A 170 26.01 -23.94 -17.69
CA LYS A 170 25.69 -23.52 -19.09
C LYS A 170 25.09 -22.11 -19.16
N ASN A 171 25.27 -21.45 -20.30
CA ASN A 171 24.85 -20.07 -20.59
C ASN A 171 23.66 -20.05 -21.57
N MET A 172 22.76 -19.08 -21.45
CA MET A 172 22.05 -18.33 -22.52
C MET A 172 21.70 -16.96 -21.90
N LYS A 173 21.82 -15.78 -22.51
CA LYS A 173 22.07 -15.28 -23.88
C LYS A 173 20.91 -15.32 -24.90
N SER A 174 19.97 -14.40 -24.69
CA SER A 174 19.42 -13.47 -25.69
C SER A 174 19.47 -12.06 -25.04
N THR A 175 19.81 -10.93 -25.67
CA THR A 175 19.70 -10.46 -27.08
C THR A 175 18.28 -10.04 -27.46
N LEU A 176 17.98 -8.76 -27.23
CA LEU A 176 17.14 -7.93 -28.10
C LEU A 176 17.56 -6.46 -27.91
N GLU A 177 17.88 -5.77 -29.01
CA GLU A 177 18.03 -4.31 -29.10
C GLU A 177 16.65 -3.60 -29.10
N GLU A 178 16.52 -2.26 -28.95
CA GLU A 178 17.58 -1.24 -28.72
C GLU A 178 17.36 -0.49 -27.37
N GLU A 179 16.97 0.78 -27.19
CA GLU A 179 16.59 1.91 -28.07
C GLU A 179 16.88 3.27 -27.34
N THR A 180 16.40 4.39 -27.87
CA THR A 180 16.78 5.79 -27.54
C THR A 180 16.05 6.45 -26.35
N GLY A 181 16.75 7.37 -25.64
CA GLY A 181 16.19 8.30 -24.64
C GLY A 181 17.02 8.37 -23.35
N GLU A 182 18.29 8.75 -23.35
CA GLU A 182 18.79 10.12 -23.57
C GLU A 182 18.16 11.19 -22.63
N LEU A 183 18.78 11.44 -21.46
CA LEU A 183 19.30 12.76 -21.04
C LEU A 183 19.92 12.77 -19.63
N MET A 184 20.92 13.65 -19.44
CA MET A 184 21.50 14.12 -18.17
C MET A 184 22.07 13.09 -17.17
N SER A 185 23.19 12.46 -17.54
CA SER A 185 24.15 11.87 -16.60
C SER A 185 25.03 12.97 -15.95
N GLU A 186 24.63 13.53 -14.81
CA GLU A 186 25.47 14.52 -14.11
C GLU A 186 26.58 13.84 -13.26
N LYS A 187 27.83 14.22 -13.52
CA LYS A 187 29.03 13.44 -13.17
C LYS A 187 29.68 13.87 -11.84
N GLY A 188 29.24 13.29 -10.73
CA GLY A 188 29.80 13.55 -9.38
C GLY A 188 30.78 12.50 -8.86
N GLU A 189 32.04 12.51 -9.30
CA GLU A 189 33.09 11.58 -8.83
C GLU A 189 33.82 12.08 -7.56
N GLU A 190 33.28 11.84 -6.35
CA GLU A 190 34.05 12.02 -5.10
C GLU A 190 34.08 10.75 -4.22
N SER A 191 35.19 9.99 -4.33
CA SER A 191 35.44 8.78 -3.53
C SER A 191 35.97 9.10 -2.11
N ALA A 192 35.13 9.75 -1.31
CA ALA A 192 35.47 10.18 0.05
C ALA A 192 35.81 8.99 1.00
N LYS A 193 37.11 8.79 1.25
CA LYS A 193 37.64 7.74 2.15
C LYS A 193 37.11 7.94 3.58
N SER A 194 36.25 7.04 4.05
CA SER A 194 35.59 7.10 5.38
C SER A 194 36.59 6.95 6.55
N LYS A 195 37.27 8.04 6.88
CA LYS A 195 38.28 8.12 7.94
C LYS A 195 37.57 8.42 9.27
N ARG A 196 37.25 7.37 10.03
CA ARG A 196 36.59 7.45 11.36
C ARG A 196 37.37 8.38 12.31
N ARG A 197 36.97 9.66 12.38
CA ARG A 197 37.39 10.58 13.45
C ARG A 197 36.80 10.07 14.77
N ARG A 198 37.62 10.07 15.83
CA ARG A 198 37.06 10.08 17.20
C ARG A 198 36.32 11.40 17.39
N VAL A 199 35.18 11.34 18.07
CA VAL A 199 34.47 12.54 18.52
C VAL A 199 35.05 12.89 19.88
N ASP A 200 35.94 13.88 19.92
CA ASP A 200 36.38 14.48 21.17
C ASP A 200 35.21 15.24 21.81
N SER A 201 35.22 15.37 23.14
CA SER A 201 34.06 15.86 23.89
C SER A 201 33.69 17.30 23.54
N ILE A 202 32.46 17.48 23.03
CA ILE A 202 31.90 18.78 22.68
C ILE A 202 31.84 19.65 23.93
N LYS A 203 32.52 20.80 23.90
CA LYS A 203 32.44 21.81 24.97
C LYS A 203 31.06 22.46 24.95
N SER A 204 30.50 22.72 26.14
CA SER A 204 29.11 23.14 26.34
C SER A 204 28.70 24.50 25.74
N GLY A 205 29.63 25.27 25.17
CA GLY A 205 29.34 26.56 24.51
C GLY A 205 28.61 26.43 23.16
N ASN A 206 28.86 25.37 22.39
CA ASN A 206 28.38 25.27 21.00
C ASN A 206 26.91 24.82 20.83
N VAL A 207 26.12 24.72 21.90
CA VAL A 207 24.72 24.28 21.81
C VAL A 207 23.88 25.24 20.97
N LYS A 208 24.15 26.56 21.06
CA LYS A 208 23.47 27.57 20.25
C LYS A 208 23.78 27.40 18.75
N ASP A 209 25.05 27.31 18.39
CA ASP A 209 25.49 27.13 17.00
C ASP A 209 24.90 25.86 16.35
N ILE A 210 24.71 24.80 17.13
CA ILE A 210 24.07 23.57 16.68
C ILE A 210 22.58 23.78 16.40
N LEU A 211 21.86 24.49 17.28
CA LEU A 211 20.43 24.81 17.10
C LEU A 211 20.21 25.78 15.94
N ASP A 212 21.03 26.83 15.83
CA ASP A 212 20.97 27.80 14.75
C ASP A 212 21.18 27.08 13.40
N ARG A 213 22.22 26.23 13.29
CA ARG A 213 22.47 25.40 12.10
C ARG A 213 21.39 24.36 11.82
N GLN A 214 20.76 23.78 12.83
CA GLN A 214 19.63 22.85 12.66
C GLN A 214 18.38 23.57 12.15
N SER A 215 18.12 24.80 12.61
CA SER A 215 17.01 25.61 12.12
C SER A 215 17.20 26.07 10.67
N GLU A 216 18.43 26.42 10.27
CA GLU A 216 18.80 26.77 8.90
C GLU A 216 18.56 25.59 7.94
N VAL A 217 19.07 24.39 8.27
CA VAL A 217 18.84 23.16 7.49
C VAL A 217 17.36 22.77 7.42
N LEU A 218 16.58 23.01 8.48
CA LEU A 218 15.14 22.76 8.47
C LEU A 218 14.39 23.78 7.59
N ALA A 219 14.80 25.05 7.59
CA ALA A 219 14.24 26.08 6.71
C ALA A 219 14.49 25.73 5.24
N ASP A 220 15.74 25.42 4.86
CA ASP A 220 16.09 24.97 3.51
C ASP A 220 15.27 23.75 3.06
N PHE A 221 15.05 22.78 3.94
CA PHE A 221 14.24 21.60 3.65
C PHE A 221 12.77 21.94 3.39
N LEU A 222 12.17 22.80 4.23
CA LEU A 222 10.79 23.26 4.06
C LEU A 222 10.63 24.08 2.77
N ASP A 223 11.59 24.96 2.47
CA ASP A 223 11.58 25.81 1.28
C ASP A 223 11.75 24.98 0.00
N LYS A 224 12.61 23.95 0.02
CA LYS A 224 12.72 22.95 -1.05
C LYS A 224 11.42 22.18 -1.24
N ARG A 225 10.77 21.73 -0.16
CA ARG A 225 9.50 20.98 -0.20
C ARG A 225 8.28 21.86 -0.52
N ALA A 226 8.39 23.18 -0.43
CA ALA A 226 7.43 24.12 -1.01
C ALA A 226 7.62 24.22 -2.53
N LYS A 227 8.85 24.45 -2.99
CA LYS A 227 9.22 24.55 -4.42
C LYS A 227 8.87 23.27 -5.20
N GLU A 228 9.13 22.10 -4.60
CA GLU A 228 8.77 20.78 -5.14
C GLU A 228 7.26 20.65 -5.41
N ARG A 229 6.40 21.00 -4.44
CA ARG A 229 4.93 20.97 -4.61
C ARG A 229 4.43 21.98 -5.64
N THR A 230 5.03 23.17 -5.72
CA THR A 230 4.67 24.13 -6.79
C THR A 230 5.04 23.60 -8.19
N GLN A 231 6.19 22.92 -8.31
CA GLN A 231 6.62 22.31 -9.58
C GLN A 231 5.73 21.11 -9.96
N GLU A 232 5.29 20.31 -8.99
CA GLU A 232 4.35 19.21 -9.19
C GLU A 232 2.99 19.71 -9.71
N HIS A 233 2.43 20.76 -9.09
CA HIS A 233 1.21 21.40 -9.58
C HIS A 233 1.36 22.01 -10.98
N GLU A 234 2.53 22.59 -11.30
CA GLU A 234 2.81 23.13 -12.63
C GLU A 234 2.89 22.02 -13.69
N ARG A 235 3.51 20.86 -13.37
CA ARG A 235 3.53 19.68 -14.25
C ARG A 235 2.12 19.14 -14.49
N SER A 236 1.35 18.91 -13.43
CA SER A 236 -0.06 18.46 -13.53
C SER A 236 -0.93 19.43 -14.33
N ARG A 237 -0.62 20.73 -14.31
CA ARG A 237 -1.30 21.73 -15.15
C ARG A 237 -0.91 21.57 -16.62
N LYS A 238 0.39 21.48 -16.93
CA LYS A 238 0.92 21.32 -18.30
C LYS A 238 0.45 20.02 -18.96
N GLU A 239 0.33 18.95 -18.18
CA GLU A 239 -0.24 17.65 -18.58
C GLU A 239 -1.69 17.82 -19.06
N ARG A 240 -2.57 18.40 -18.23
CA ARG A 240 -3.97 18.69 -18.62
C ARG A 240 -4.10 19.67 -19.78
N GLU A 241 -3.21 20.66 -19.89
CA GLU A 241 -3.17 21.58 -21.04
C GLU A 241 -2.66 20.90 -22.33
N ALA A 242 -1.92 19.78 -22.23
CA ALA A 242 -1.52 18.95 -23.36
C ALA A 242 -2.65 17.98 -23.77
N ASP A 243 -3.26 17.28 -22.81
CA ASP A 243 -4.42 16.41 -23.04
C ASP A 243 -5.56 17.19 -23.73
N GLN A 244 -5.88 18.39 -23.23
CA GLN A 244 -6.93 19.22 -23.80
C GLN A 244 -6.64 19.64 -25.25
N LYS A 245 -5.37 19.84 -25.61
CA LYS A 245 -4.95 20.13 -26.99
C LYS A 245 -5.05 18.89 -27.87
N PHE A 246 -4.59 17.74 -27.38
CA PHE A 246 -4.67 16.47 -28.10
C PHE A 246 -6.14 16.16 -28.50
N TRP A 247 -7.07 16.23 -27.55
CA TRP A 247 -8.49 16.03 -27.82
C TRP A 247 -9.11 17.12 -28.72
N ALA A 248 -8.62 18.36 -28.66
CA ALA A 248 -9.06 19.42 -29.58
C ALA A 248 -8.60 19.16 -31.02
N GLU A 249 -7.35 18.76 -31.23
CA GLU A 249 -6.82 18.40 -32.55
C GLU A 249 -7.48 17.14 -33.12
N GLU A 250 -7.77 16.14 -32.28
CA GLU A 250 -8.44 14.90 -32.72
C GLU A 250 -9.90 15.18 -33.13
N THR A 251 -10.64 15.94 -32.32
CA THR A 251 -12.01 16.35 -32.69
C THR A 251 -12.06 17.35 -33.87
N GLU A 252 -10.97 18.07 -34.17
CA GLU A 252 -10.87 18.84 -35.41
C GLU A 252 -10.61 17.95 -36.64
N LYS A 253 -9.79 16.91 -36.52
CA LYS A 253 -9.57 15.90 -37.59
C LYS A 253 -10.86 15.17 -37.93
N ASP A 254 -11.63 14.73 -36.92
CA ASP A 254 -12.95 14.11 -37.13
C ASP A 254 -13.93 15.06 -37.85
N ARG A 255 -13.94 16.34 -37.47
CA ARG A 255 -14.77 17.36 -38.13
C ARG A 255 -14.32 17.64 -39.57
N ALA A 256 -13.02 17.52 -39.88
CA ALA A 256 -12.53 17.63 -41.24
C ALA A 256 -12.96 16.44 -42.10
N LEU A 257 -12.81 15.21 -41.60
CA LEU A 257 -13.27 13.98 -42.27
C LEU A 257 -14.79 14.01 -42.53
N LEU A 258 -15.58 14.46 -41.55
CA LEU A 258 -17.03 14.61 -41.72
C LEU A 258 -17.39 15.67 -42.76
N ARG A 259 -16.65 16.77 -42.89
CA ARG A 259 -16.89 17.77 -43.95
C ARG A 259 -16.63 17.17 -45.33
N ASP A 260 -15.47 16.52 -45.49
CA ASP A 260 -15.03 15.90 -46.75
C ASP A 260 -16.07 14.93 -47.31
N LEU A 261 -16.62 14.06 -46.44
CA LEU A 261 -17.70 13.11 -46.76
C LEU A 261 -19.01 13.76 -47.22
N PHE A 262 -19.30 15.01 -46.82
CA PHE A 262 -20.52 15.73 -47.19
C PHE A 262 -20.30 16.83 -48.26
N THR A 263 -19.09 16.95 -48.83
CA THR A 263 -18.77 17.91 -49.90
C THR A 263 -18.56 17.29 -51.29
N HIS A 264 -18.97 16.02 -51.47
CA HIS A 264 -18.76 15.24 -52.69
C HIS A 264 -20.06 14.75 -53.37
N GLU A 265 -21.18 15.47 -53.16
CA GLU A 265 -22.40 15.39 -53.98
C GLU A 265 -22.46 16.51 -55.04
#